data_AF-A0A6M1PFY1-F1
#
_entry.id   AF-A0A6M1PFY1-F1
#
_cell.length_a   1.000
_cell.length_b   1.000
_cell.length_c   1.000
_cell.angle_alpha   90.00
_cell.angle_beta   90.00
_cell.angle_gamma   90.00
#
_symmetry.space_group_name_H-M   'P 1'
#
loop_
_entity.id
_entity.type
_entity.pdbx_description
1 polymer ?
#
loop_
_entity_poly.entity_id
_entity_poly.type
_entity_poly.pdbx_seq_one_letter_code
_entity_poly.pdbx_strand_id
1 'polypeptide(L)'
;MKKESKYALVTALKNYPSPPVDQQKLQETVKEAAEVLRQAQASRRTSFGEFYMTQLRFISWKVWAVQLLIVLGMGLLLHNSLQEQVRNVQLVMLTSIAAPLLVIAGIQTLTRSLSCHMLEIELSTRHLLEKLTLVRMSLLGMADLIGLALLAVLMSAWMQMEIAVILLYLLAPFNLTCFGCLWLLNRVRTPNCGYYCLIYGALVALMQTVLAFNPSHWLFESSAIGVWQALMMLTAAGIAFEVRGVRKTCRSLETASKMLV
;
A
#
# COMPACT_ATOMS: atom_id res chain seq x y z
N MET A 1 23.22 58.30 21.76
CA MET A 1 24.30 57.79 20.89
C MET A 1 24.02 56.45 20.16
N LYS A 2 23.16 55.53 20.63
CA LYS A 2 22.97 54.19 20.00
C LYS A 2 22.05 54.11 18.76
N LYS A 3 21.19 55.11 18.49
CA LYS A 3 20.22 55.10 17.37
C LYS A 3 20.84 55.49 16.02
N GLU A 4 21.69 56.51 16.01
CA GLU A 4 22.41 57.01 14.83
C GLU A 4 23.29 55.93 14.18
N SER A 5 24.03 55.17 14.99
CA SER A 5 24.89 54.09 14.50
C SER A 5 24.11 52.92 13.88
N LYS A 6 22.92 52.59 14.40
CA LYS A 6 22.04 51.59 13.78
C LYS A 6 21.49 52.07 12.43
N TYR A 7 21.10 53.34 12.34
CA TYR A 7 20.61 53.91 11.09
C TYR A 7 21.70 53.97 10.02
N ALA A 8 22.93 54.32 10.40
CA ALA A 8 24.08 54.30 9.51
C ALA A 8 24.39 52.89 8.99
N LEU A 9 24.35 51.86 9.86
CA LEU A 9 24.58 50.47 9.46
C LEU A 9 23.49 49.91 8.53
N VAL A 10 22.21 50.21 8.79
CA VAL A 10 21.11 49.78 7.92
C VAL A 10 21.20 50.45 6.55
N THR A 11 21.58 51.72 6.52
CA THR A 11 21.76 52.47 5.26
C THR A 11 22.97 51.95 4.47
N ALA A 12 24.07 51.60 5.15
CA ALA A 12 25.25 51.00 4.53
C ALA A 12 24.99 49.59 3.98
N LEU A 13 24.19 48.76 4.67
CA LEU A 13 23.79 47.44 4.18
C LEU A 13 22.81 47.51 3.00
N LYS A 14 21.89 48.48 3.01
CA LYS A 14 20.90 48.66 1.95
C LYS A 14 21.52 49.17 0.64
N ASN A 15 22.61 49.93 0.74
CA ASN A 15 23.38 50.45 -0.39
C ASN A 15 24.66 49.65 -0.66
N TYR A 16 24.82 48.47 -0.04
CA TYR A 16 25.96 47.62 -0.32
C TYR A 16 25.86 47.13 -1.77
N PRO A 17 26.80 47.49 -2.67
CA PRO A 17 26.73 47.05 -4.04
C PRO A 17 26.85 45.52 -4.03
N SER A 18 25.80 44.84 -4.49
CA SER A 18 25.90 43.41 -4.75
C SER A 18 27.09 43.20 -5.67
N PRO A 19 28.08 42.35 -5.33
CA PRO A 19 29.21 42.11 -6.20
C PRO A 19 28.68 41.74 -7.59
N PRO A 20 29.28 42.27 -8.68
CA PRO A 20 28.78 42.02 -10.02
C PRO A 20 28.68 40.51 -10.22
N VAL A 21 27.46 40.04 -10.50
CA VAL A 21 27.21 38.62 -10.75
C VAL A 21 27.82 38.31 -12.10
N ASP A 22 29.04 37.76 -12.06
CA ASP A 22 29.70 37.21 -13.22
C ASP A 22 28.83 36.05 -13.74
N GLN A 23 28.13 36.29 -14.86
CA GLN A 23 27.24 35.31 -15.47
C GLN A 23 27.97 33.99 -15.76
N GLN A 24 29.27 34.05 -16.03
CA GLN A 24 30.07 32.87 -16.30
C GLN A 24 30.21 32.01 -15.04
N LYS A 25 30.56 32.62 -13.91
CA LYS A 25 30.62 31.92 -12.60
C LYS A 25 29.25 31.45 -12.12
N LEU A 26 28.20 32.20 -12.39
CA LEU A 26 26.83 31.78 -12.07
C LEU A 26 26.46 30.52 -12.85
N GLN A 27 26.72 30.50 -14.16
CA GLN A 27 26.46 29.32 -14.99
C GLN A 27 27.34 28.13 -14.61
N GLU A 28 28.59 28.37 -14.23
CA GLU A 28 29.51 27.34 -13.75
C GLU A 28 29.02 26.74 -12.42
N THR A 29 28.59 27.57 -11.47
CA THR A 29 28.01 27.12 -10.20
C THR A 29 26.70 26.35 -10.41
N VAL A 30 25.85 26.78 -11.35
CA VAL A 30 24.61 26.07 -11.71
C VAL A 30 24.93 24.74 -12.37
N LYS A 31 25.94 24.67 -13.25
CA LYS A 31 26.42 23.42 -13.86
C LYS A 31 26.95 22.46 -12.81
N GLU A 32 27.86 22.89 -11.96
CA GLU A 32 28.42 22.05 -10.90
C GLU A 32 27.34 21.58 -9.92
N ALA A 33 26.43 22.48 -9.50
CA ALA A 33 25.30 22.11 -8.65
C ALA A 33 24.38 21.09 -9.34
N ALA A 34 24.10 21.27 -10.63
CA ALA A 34 23.32 20.32 -11.43
C ALA A 34 24.03 18.97 -11.58
N GLU A 35 25.35 18.97 -11.69
CA GLU A 35 26.19 17.78 -11.86
C GLU A 35 26.34 17.00 -10.56
N VAL A 36 26.49 17.69 -9.43
CA VAL A 36 26.43 17.13 -8.06
C VAL A 36 25.03 16.57 -7.78
N LEU A 37 23.96 17.28 -8.17
CA LEU A 37 22.59 16.76 -8.10
C LEU A 37 22.41 15.52 -8.98
N ARG A 38 22.96 15.51 -10.19
CA ARG A 38 22.94 14.37 -11.12
C ARG A 38 23.68 13.17 -10.56
N GLN A 39 24.87 13.38 -9.99
CA GLN A 39 25.66 12.34 -9.33
C GLN A 39 24.98 11.84 -8.06
N ALA A 40 24.38 12.72 -7.26
CA ALA A 40 23.60 12.35 -6.08
C ALA A 40 22.32 11.60 -6.46
N GLN A 41 21.65 11.94 -7.57
CA GLN A 41 20.51 11.19 -8.12
C GLN A 41 20.93 9.86 -8.75
N ALA A 42 22.09 9.81 -9.41
CA ALA A 42 22.65 8.59 -9.99
C ALA A 42 23.14 7.61 -8.92
N SER A 43 23.71 8.11 -7.82
CA SER A 43 24.07 7.30 -6.64
C SER A 43 22.83 6.93 -5.80
N ARG A 44 21.79 7.79 -5.76
CA ARG A 44 20.45 7.45 -5.24
C ARG A 44 19.64 6.55 -6.16
N ARG A 45 20.15 6.17 -7.33
CA ARG A 45 19.52 5.19 -8.21
C ARG A 45 19.71 3.79 -7.61
N THR A 46 19.20 3.64 -6.39
CA THR A 46 19.03 2.38 -5.68
C THR A 46 18.42 1.39 -6.66
N SER A 47 19.07 0.24 -6.79
CA SER A 47 18.52 -0.87 -7.56
C SER A 47 17.07 -1.11 -7.11
N PHE A 48 16.15 -1.40 -8.04
CA PHE A 48 14.75 -1.67 -7.69
C PHE A 48 14.63 -2.69 -6.54
N GLY A 49 15.55 -3.66 -6.46
CA GLY A 49 15.63 -4.64 -5.36
C GLY A 49 16.11 -4.05 -4.03
N GLU A 50 17.12 -3.17 -4.02
CA GLU A 50 17.59 -2.50 -2.80
C GLU A 50 16.56 -1.53 -2.24
N PHE A 51 15.83 -0.83 -3.12
CA PHE A 51 14.70 -0.01 -2.70
C PHE A 51 13.60 -0.89 -2.11
N TYR A 52 13.29 -2.03 -2.73
CA TYR A 52 12.30 -2.98 -2.22
C TYR A 52 12.67 -3.50 -0.82
N MET A 53 13.94 -3.86 -0.63
CA MET A 53 14.41 -4.41 0.65
C MET A 53 14.54 -3.34 1.74
N THR A 54 14.87 -2.11 1.35
CA THR A 54 14.83 -0.95 2.25
C THR A 54 13.40 -0.64 2.67
N GLN A 55 12.43 -0.71 1.76
CA GLN A 55 11.01 -0.53 2.09
C GLN A 55 10.46 -1.66 2.97
N LEU A 56 10.95 -2.88 2.79
CA LEU A 56 10.60 -4.03 3.63
C LEU A 56 11.08 -3.83 5.08
N ARG A 57 12.29 -3.30 5.27
CA ARG A 57 12.82 -2.92 6.59
C ARG A 57 12.10 -1.72 7.21
N PHE A 58 11.59 -0.82 6.37
CA PHE A 58 10.89 0.39 6.83
C PHE A 58 9.42 0.12 7.17
N ILE A 59 8.84 -0.97 6.67
CA ILE A 59 7.54 -1.44 7.13
C ILE A 59 7.70 -1.78 8.62
N SER A 60 6.95 -1.07 9.47
CA SER A 60 7.14 -1.19 10.90
C SER A 60 6.90 -2.62 11.34
N TRP A 61 7.74 -3.15 12.23
CA TRP A 61 7.57 -4.49 12.86
C TRP A 61 6.14 -4.74 13.36
N LYS A 62 5.43 -3.67 13.74
CA LYS A 62 4.02 -3.67 14.14
C LYS A 62 3.09 -4.25 13.07
N VAL A 63 3.34 -4.03 11.79
CA VAL A 63 2.48 -4.57 10.70
C VAL A 63 2.62 -6.08 10.61
N TRP A 64 3.86 -6.57 10.64
CA TRP A 64 4.14 -8.01 10.69
C TRP A 64 3.53 -8.64 11.93
N ALA A 65 3.64 -7.99 13.09
CA ALA A 65 3.04 -8.47 14.33
C ALA A 65 1.51 -8.55 14.24
N VAL A 66 0.84 -7.55 13.64
CA VAL A 66 -0.63 -7.55 13.48
C VAL A 66 -1.08 -8.60 12.46
N GLN A 67 -0.42 -8.71 11.30
CA GLN A 67 -0.72 -9.75 10.30
C GLN A 67 -0.54 -11.15 10.90
N LEU A 68 0.57 -11.38 11.62
CA LEU A 68 0.84 -12.64 12.30
C LEU A 68 -0.19 -12.92 13.41
N LEU A 69 -0.59 -11.90 14.18
CA LEU A 69 -1.64 -12.04 15.19
C LEU A 69 -3.00 -12.42 14.58
N ILE A 70 -3.36 -11.84 13.44
CA ILE A 70 -4.61 -12.18 12.73
C ILE A 70 -4.55 -13.64 12.23
N VAL A 71 -3.45 -14.03 11.59
CA VAL A 71 -3.26 -15.40 11.08
C VAL A 71 -3.28 -16.42 12.23
N LEU A 72 -2.54 -16.15 13.33
CA LEU A 72 -2.54 -17.02 14.50
C LEU A 72 -3.91 -17.07 15.18
N GLY A 73 -4.55 -15.92 15.37
CA GLY A 73 -5.88 -15.84 15.97
C GLY A 73 -6.90 -16.66 15.18
N MET A 74 -6.89 -16.56 13.86
CA MET A 74 -7.74 -17.36 12.98
C MET A 74 -7.40 -18.85 13.02
N GLY A 75 -6.11 -19.20 13.06
CA GLY A 75 -5.68 -20.59 13.24
C GLY A 75 -6.14 -21.20 14.57
N LEU A 76 -6.11 -20.42 15.67
CA LEU A 76 -6.59 -20.86 16.99
C LEU A 76 -8.12 -20.97 17.03
N LEU A 77 -8.84 -20.02 16.44
CA LEU A 77 -10.30 -20.10 16.31
C LEU A 77 -10.70 -21.35 15.51
N LEU A 78 -9.97 -21.65 14.43
CA LEU A 78 -10.19 -22.85 13.64
C LEU A 78 -9.94 -24.12 14.46
N HIS A 79 -8.84 -24.16 15.23
CA HIS A 79 -8.52 -25.31 16.08
C HIS A 79 -9.61 -25.59 17.11
N ASN A 80 -10.08 -24.56 17.81
CA ASN A 80 -11.18 -24.70 18.78
C ASN A 80 -12.50 -25.09 18.11
N SER A 81 -12.80 -24.55 16.93
CA SER A 81 -14.08 -24.83 16.25
C SER A 81 -14.14 -26.24 15.65
N LEU A 82 -12.99 -26.85 15.33
CA LEU A 82 -12.92 -28.26 14.94
C LEU A 82 -13.25 -29.20 16.11
N GLN A 83 -12.93 -28.80 17.34
CA GLN A 83 -13.28 -29.57 18.54
C GLN A 83 -14.79 -29.55 18.80
N GLU A 84 -15.50 -28.51 18.33
CA GLU A 84 -16.95 -28.32 18.49
C GLU A 84 -17.80 -28.91 17.34
N GLN A 85 -17.28 -29.86 16.55
CA GLN A 85 -18.03 -30.54 15.47
C GLN A 85 -18.73 -29.59 14.48
N VAL A 86 -18.14 -28.41 14.25
CA VAL A 86 -18.68 -27.42 13.30
C VAL A 86 -18.52 -27.92 11.87
N ARG A 87 -19.56 -27.74 11.03
CA ARG A 87 -19.58 -28.17 9.63
C ARG A 87 -18.47 -27.50 8.81
N ASN A 88 -17.75 -28.28 7.99
CA ASN A 88 -16.59 -27.82 7.17
C ASN A 88 -16.83 -26.51 6.40
N VAL A 89 -18.03 -26.34 5.82
CA VAL A 89 -18.39 -25.11 5.07
C VAL A 89 -18.37 -23.87 5.96
N GLN A 90 -18.85 -23.95 7.19
CA GLN A 90 -18.91 -22.82 8.12
C GLN A 90 -17.52 -22.37 8.57
N LEU A 91 -16.60 -23.31 8.72
CA LEU A 91 -15.20 -23.04 9.06
C LEU A 91 -14.44 -22.35 7.92
N VAL A 92 -14.67 -22.77 6.66
CA VAL A 92 -14.13 -22.08 5.48
C VAL A 92 -14.67 -20.65 5.40
N MET A 93 -15.97 -20.46 5.65
CA MET A 93 -16.60 -19.12 5.66
C MET A 93 -16.03 -18.22 6.77
N LEU A 94 -15.85 -18.76 7.99
CA LEU A 94 -15.26 -18.01 9.10
C LEU A 94 -13.84 -17.54 8.77
N THR A 95 -13.06 -18.40 8.12
CA THR A 95 -11.68 -18.11 7.74
C THR A 95 -11.60 -17.12 6.57
N SER A 96 -12.61 -17.09 5.72
CA SER A 96 -12.72 -16.11 4.63
C SER A 96 -12.82 -14.66 5.14
N ILE A 97 -13.26 -14.45 6.38
CA ILE A 97 -13.28 -13.12 7.03
C ILE A 97 -11.87 -12.61 7.33
N ALA A 98 -10.89 -13.52 7.47
CA ALA A 98 -9.49 -13.14 7.69
C ALA A 98 -8.93 -12.33 6.50
N ALA A 99 -9.35 -12.63 5.28
CA ALA A 99 -8.90 -11.95 4.06
C ALA A 99 -9.13 -10.43 4.10
N PRO A 100 -10.37 -9.90 4.23
CA PRO A 100 -10.58 -8.47 4.33
C PRO A 100 -9.96 -7.86 5.59
N LEU A 101 -9.89 -8.57 6.71
CA LEU A 101 -9.27 -8.08 7.94
C LEU A 101 -7.76 -7.83 7.77
N LEU A 102 -7.04 -8.75 7.14
CA LEU A 102 -5.62 -8.62 6.81
C LEU A 102 -5.38 -7.38 5.94
N VAL A 103 -6.18 -7.22 4.88
CA VAL A 103 -6.08 -6.07 3.98
C VAL A 103 -6.37 -4.76 4.72
N ILE A 104 -7.42 -4.70 5.55
CA ILE A 104 -7.73 -3.50 6.34
C ILE A 104 -6.58 -3.16 7.28
N ALA A 105 -6.05 -4.14 8.01
CA ALA A 105 -4.94 -3.92 8.95
C ALA A 105 -3.68 -3.41 8.25
N GLY A 106 -3.32 -4.01 7.11
CA GLY A 106 -2.21 -3.56 6.28
C GLY A 106 -2.43 -2.14 5.75
N ILE A 107 -3.64 -1.84 5.28
CA ILE A 107 -3.95 -0.53 4.69
C ILE A 107 -4.06 0.56 5.74
N GLN A 108 -4.64 0.31 6.91
CA GLN A 108 -4.71 1.30 8.00
C GLN A 108 -3.31 1.72 8.46
N THR A 109 -2.43 0.74 8.66
CA THR A 109 -1.05 0.99 9.07
C THR A 109 -0.28 1.73 7.98
N LEU A 110 -0.50 1.37 6.72
CA LEU A 110 0.03 2.09 5.57
C LEU A 110 -0.47 3.53 5.52
N THR A 111 -1.78 3.76 5.55
CA THR A 111 -2.35 5.11 5.46
C THR A 111 -1.96 5.98 6.65
N ARG A 112 -1.84 5.41 7.85
CA ARG A 112 -1.33 6.15 9.02
C ARG A 112 0.13 6.56 8.84
N SER A 113 0.97 5.65 8.35
CA SER A 113 2.36 5.96 8.02
C SER A 113 2.46 7.03 6.93
N LEU A 114 1.59 6.95 5.92
CA LEU A 114 1.53 7.89 4.82
C LEU A 114 1.00 9.25 5.24
N SER A 115 -0.05 9.36 6.04
CA SER A 115 -0.57 10.66 6.50
C SER A 115 0.47 11.41 7.33
N CYS A 116 1.28 10.71 8.13
CA CYS A 116 2.41 11.32 8.85
C CYS A 116 3.53 11.79 7.90
N HIS A 117 3.91 10.97 6.90
CA HIS A 117 4.99 11.32 5.97
C HIS A 117 4.54 12.26 4.83
N MET A 118 3.25 12.25 4.45
CA MET A 118 2.68 13.08 3.37
C MET A 118 2.88 14.55 3.69
N LEU A 119 2.64 14.94 4.94
CA LEU A 119 2.78 16.33 5.36
C LEU A 119 4.20 16.88 5.10
N GLU A 120 5.21 16.02 5.22
CA GLU A 120 6.61 16.38 5.06
C GLU A 120 7.09 16.29 3.59
N ILE A 121 6.56 15.31 2.84
CA ILE A 121 6.99 15.00 1.46
C ILE A 121 6.16 15.75 0.40
N GLU A 122 4.92 16.19 0.70
CA GLU A 122 4.09 16.98 -0.21
C GLU A 122 4.76 18.28 -0.66
N LEU A 123 5.64 18.83 0.17
CA LEU A 123 6.39 20.06 -0.12
C LEU A 123 7.54 19.86 -1.13
N SER A 124 7.93 18.62 -1.47
CA SER A 124 9.11 18.40 -2.31
C SER A 124 8.99 17.28 -3.36
N THR A 125 8.18 16.23 -3.19
CA THR A 125 8.14 15.13 -4.18
C THR A 125 6.84 14.30 -4.22
N ARG A 126 5.69 14.93 -4.46
CA ARG A 126 4.35 14.27 -4.54
C ARG A 126 4.32 12.98 -5.39
N HIS A 127 5.05 12.92 -6.50
CA HIS A 127 5.03 11.76 -7.40
C HIS A 127 5.93 10.58 -6.97
N LEU A 128 6.92 10.82 -6.10
CA LEU A 128 7.71 9.75 -5.50
C LEU A 128 6.90 8.97 -4.46
N LEU A 129 6.00 9.68 -3.77
CA LEU A 129 5.10 9.11 -2.80
C LEU A 129 4.18 8.05 -3.44
N GLU A 130 3.65 8.29 -4.63
CA GLU A 130 2.78 7.33 -5.33
C GLU A 130 3.51 6.02 -5.71
N LYS A 131 4.77 6.12 -6.13
CA LYS A 131 5.63 4.94 -6.35
C LYS A 131 5.83 4.17 -5.05
N LEU A 132 6.07 4.90 -3.95
CA LEU A 132 6.32 4.33 -2.64
C LEU A 132 5.07 3.63 -2.06
N THR A 133 3.90 4.23 -2.19
CA THR A 133 2.63 3.65 -1.71
C THR A 133 2.32 2.33 -2.40
N LEU A 134 2.50 2.27 -3.73
CA LEU A 134 2.29 1.05 -4.50
C LEU A 134 3.25 -0.07 -4.10
N VAL A 135 4.54 0.24 -3.91
CA VAL A 135 5.53 -0.76 -3.48
C VAL A 135 5.13 -1.32 -2.13
N ARG A 136 4.77 -0.47 -1.17
CA ARG A 136 4.33 -0.92 0.17
C ARG A 136 3.02 -1.72 0.11
N MET A 137 2.04 -1.31 -0.68
CA MET A 137 0.82 -2.11 -0.89
C MET A 137 1.12 -3.46 -1.52
N SER A 138 2.04 -3.53 -2.49
CA SER A 138 2.44 -4.81 -3.09
C SER A 138 3.11 -5.74 -2.07
N LEU A 139 3.96 -5.21 -1.20
CA LEU A 139 4.61 -5.96 -0.12
C LEU A 139 3.59 -6.52 0.87
N LEU A 140 2.65 -5.67 1.31
CA LEU A 140 1.58 -6.08 2.23
C LEU A 140 0.69 -7.14 1.58
N GLY A 141 0.30 -6.94 0.32
CA GLY A 141 -0.47 -7.91 -0.43
C GLY A 141 0.25 -9.25 -0.55
N MET A 142 1.55 -9.27 -0.83
CA MET A 142 2.34 -10.51 -0.88
C MET A 142 2.42 -11.20 0.50
N ALA A 143 2.58 -10.43 1.58
CA ALA A 143 2.58 -10.98 2.94
C ALA A 143 1.22 -11.60 3.30
N ASP A 144 0.12 -10.91 2.97
CA ASP A 144 -1.24 -11.39 3.18
C ASP A 144 -1.52 -12.65 2.34
N LEU A 145 -1.05 -12.71 1.10
CA LEU A 145 -1.13 -13.90 0.23
C LEU A 145 -0.44 -15.11 0.87
N ILE A 146 0.76 -14.92 1.44
CA ILE A 146 1.48 -15.98 2.15
C ILE A 146 0.67 -16.41 3.39
N GLY A 147 0.15 -15.47 4.16
CA GLY A 147 -0.70 -15.76 5.33
C GLY A 147 -1.95 -16.56 4.98
N LEU A 148 -2.65 -16.17 3.92
CA LEU A 148 -3.83 -16.88 3.41
C LEU A 148 -3.48 -18.27 2.85
N ALA A 149 -2.35 -18.40 2.16
CA ALA A 149 -1.88 -19.70 1.67
C ALA A 149 -1.58 -20.66 2.83
N LEU A 150 -0.93 -20.17 3.90
CA LEU A 150 -0.69 -20.98 5.12
C LEU A 150 -2.00 -21.40 5.77
N LEU A 151 -2.98 -20.50 5.91
CA LEU A 151 -4.31 -20.83 6.42
C LEU A 151 -5.02 -21.88 5.54
N ALA A 152 -4.92 -21.76 4.22
CA ALA A 152 -5.51 -22.72 3.28
C ALA A 152 -4.88 -24.12 3.40
N VAL A 153 -3.56 -24.20 3.57
CA VAL A 153 -2.85 -25.48 3.78
C VAL A 153 -3.25 -26.12 5.10
N LEU A 154 -3.32 -25.34 6.19
CA LEU A 154 -3.79 -25.83 7.49
C LEU A 154 -5.22 -26.37 7.41
N MET A 155 -6.10 -25.63 6.74
CA MET A 155 -7.49 -26.04 6.49
C MET A 155 -7.59 -27.33 5.70
N SER A 156 -6.85 -27.46 4.61
CA SER A 156 -6.88 -28.66 3.78
C SER A 156 -6.35 -29.88 4.53
N ALA A 157 -5.29 -29.72 5.33
CA ALA A 157 -4.75 -30.79 6.16
C ALA A 157 -5.77 -31.28 7.19
N TRP A 158 -6.61 -30.39 7.73
CA TRP A 158 -7.60 -30.74 8.75
C TRP A 158 -8.93 -31.24 8.19
N MET A 159 -9.40 -30.69 7.07
CA MET A 159 -10.71 -31.02 6.48
C MET A 159 -10.66 -32.06 5.36
N GLN A 160 -9.47 -32.45 4.89
CA GLN A 160 -9.28 -33.29 3.69
C GLN A 160 -10.00 -32.73 2.45
N MET A 161 -10.15 -31.42 2.37
CA MET A 161 -10.73 -30.72 1.22
C MET A 161 -9.63 -30.28 0.25
N GLU A 162 -10.01 -30.14 -1.02
CA GLU A 162 -9.10 -29.68 -2.07
C GLU A 162 -8.58 -28.26 -1.78
N ILE A 163 -7.25 -28.13 -1.70
CA ILE A 163 -6.55 -26.87 -1.42
C ILE A 163 -6.99 -25.77 -2.40
N ALA A 164 -7.16 -26.10 -3.68
CA ALA A 164 -7.52 -25.15 -4.72
C ALA A 164 -8.87 -24.48 -4.46
N VAL A 165 -9.85 -25.25 -3.97
CA VAL A 165 -11.20 -24.75 -3.66
C VAL A 165 -11.13 -23.80 -2.45
N ILE A 166 -10.46 -24.22 -1.37
CA ILE A 166 -10.28 -23.37 -0.18
C ILE A 166 -9.54 -22.08 -0.55
N LEU A 167 -8.46 -22.20 -1.32
CA LEU A 167 -7.67 -21.06 -1.75
C LEU A 167 -8.51 -20.10 -2.59
N LEU A 168 -9.33 -20.59 -3.53
CA LEU A 168 -10.21 -19.74 -4.34
C LEU A 168 -11.18 -18.91 -3.46
N TYR A 169 -11.82 -19.55 -2.48
CA TYR A 169 -12.75 -18.88 -1.58
C TYR A 169 -12.07 -17.85 -0.66
N LEU A 170 -10.82 -18.06 -0.28
CA LEU A 170 -10.03 -17.07 0.48
C LEU A 170 -9.52 -15.92 -0.40
N LEU A 171 -9.08 -16.25 -1.62
CA LEU A 171 -8.38 -15.32 -2.49
C LEU A 171 -9.32 -14.35 -3.20
N ALA A 172 -10.56 -14.75 -3.46
CA ALA A 172 -11.56 -13.90 -4.09
C ALA A 172 -11.96 -12.67 -3.27
N PRO A 173 -12.39 -12.79 -2.00
CA PRO A 173 -12.68 -11.63 -1.16
C PRO A 173 -11.43 -10.81 -0.84
N PHE A 174 -10.27 -11.46 -0.76
CA PHE A 174 -8.97 -10.77 -0.66
C PHE A 174 -8.74 -9.85 -1.86
N ASN A 175 -8.80 -10.38 -3.09
CA ASN A 175 -8.59 -9.58 -4.30
C ASN A 175 -9.64 -8.48 -4.46
N LEU A 176 -10.89 -8.75 -4.11
CA LEU A 176 -11.95 -7.73 -4.13
C LEU A 176 -11.64 -6.58 -3.16
N THR A 177 -11.20 -6.91 -1.93
CA THR A 177 -10.83 -5.92 -0.93
C THR A 177 -9.60 -5.12 -1.37
N CYS A 178 -8.56 -5.78 -1.88
CA CYS A 178 -7.37 -5.14 -2.42
C CYS A 178 -7.71 -4.21 -3.60
N PHE A 179 -8.54 -4.66 -4.54
CA PHE A 179 -8.97 -3.86 -5.68
C PHE A 179 -9.71 -2.62 -5.23
N GLY A 180 -10.73 -2.76 -4.38
CA GLY A 180 -11.52 -1.63 -3.90
C GLY A 180 -10.70 -0.63 -3.11
N CYS A 181 -9.81 -1.09 -2.23
CA CYS A 181 -8.94 -0.19 -1.48
C CYS A 181 -7.88 0.49 -2.36
N LEU A 182 -7.33 -0.21 -3.35
CA LEU A 182 -6.39 0.39 -4.31
C LEU A 182 -7.08 1.44 -5.19
N TRP A 183 -8.28 1.12 -5.68
CA TRP A 183 -9.12 2.03 -6.46
C TRP A 183 -9.44 3.29 -5.65
N LEU A 184 -9.82 3.12 -4.39
CA LEU A 184 -10.13 4.23 -3.49
C LEU A 184 -8.89 5.06 -3.16
N LEU A 185 -7.73 4.43 -2.97
CA LEU A 185 -6.47 5.14 -2.75
C LEU A 185 -6.00 5.92 -3.99
N ASN A 186 -6.29 5.40 -5.20
CA ASN A 186 -5.94 6.08 -6.44
C ASN A 186 -6.89 7.25 -6.74
N ARG A 187 -8.18 7.12 -6.39
CA ARG A 187 -9.21 8.12 -6.71
C ARG A 187 -9.41 9.17 -5.61
N VAL A 188 -9.45 8.76 -4.35
CA VAL A 188 -9.71 9.61 -3.18
C VAL A 188 -8.38 9.88 -2.47
N ARG A 189 -7.70 10.94 -2.89
CA ARG A 189 -6.37 11.31 -2.41
C ARG A 189 -6.40 12.31 -1.26
N THR A 190 -7.26 12.05 -0.28
CA THR A 190 -7.39 12.86 0.93
C THR A 190 -6.66 12.20 2.10
N PRO A 191 -6.23 12.96 3.13
CA PRO A 191 -5.64 12.40 4.34
C PRO A 191 -6.58 11.41 5.06
N ASN A 192 -7.89 11.48 4.78
CA ASN A 192 -8.92 10.60 5.31
C ASN A 192 -9.16 9.34 4.45
N CYS A 193 -8.39 9.12 3.38
CA CYS A 193 -8.53 7.95 2.50
C CYS A 193 -8.50 6.62 3.28
N GLY A 194 -7.66 6.53 4.32
CA GLY A 194 -7.61 5.36 5.20
C GLY A 194 -8.97 5.04 5.84
N TYR A 195 -9.75 6.05 6.23
CA TYR A 195 -11.07 5.83 6.82
C TYR A 195 -12.07 5.27 5.80
N TYR A 196 -12.03 5.74 4.56
CA TYR A 196 -12.87 5.17 3.50
C TYR A 196 -12.49 3.72 3.18
N CYS A 197 -11.19 3.39 3.17
CA CYS A 197 -10.73 2.01 3.00
C CYS A 197 -11.17 1.12 4.16
N LEU A 198 -11.19 1.65 5.39
CA LEU A 198 -11.71 0.96 6.56
C LEU A 198 -13.19 0.65 6.40
N ILE A 199 -14.01 1.65 6.04
CA ILE A 199 -15.45 1.46 5.83
C ILE A 199 -15.69 0.41 4.75
N TYR A 200 -15.00 0.53 3.60
CA TYR A 200 -15.16 -0.42 2.51
C TYR A 200 -14.79 -1.85 2.93
N GLY A 201 -13.63 -2.05 3.55
CA GLY A 201 -13.21 -3.36 4.01
C GLY A 201 -14.14 -3.91 5.10
N ALA A 202 -14.63 -3.07 6.02
CA ALA A 202 -15.59 -3.47 7.04
C ALA A 202 -16.93 -3.90 6.42
N LEU A 203 -17.41 -3.21 5.39
CA LEU A 203 -18.61 -3.61 4.64
C LEU A 203 -18.40 -4.97 3.95
N VAL A 204 -17.23 -5.20 3.34
CA VAL A 204 -16.91 -6.51 2.73
C VAL A 204 -16.85 -7.60 3.80
N ALA A 205 -16.21 -7.34 4.94
CA ALA A 205 -16.15 -8.29 6.06
C ALA A 205 -17.54 -8.59 6.64
N LEU A 206 -18.39 -7.58 6.80
CA LEU A 206 -19.78 -7.74 7.25
C LEU A 206 -20.63 -8.51 6.25
N MET A 207 -20.46 -8.25 4.96
CA MET A 207 -21.14 -9.03 3.92
C MET A 207 -20.73 -10.50 4.02
N GLN A 208 -19.44 -10.80 4.20
CA GLN A 208 -18.96 -12.16 4.38
C GLN A 208 -19.47 -12.82 5.68
N THR A 209 -19.56 -12.10 6.80
CA THR A 209 -20.12 -12.66 8.04
C THR A 209 -21.60 -12.99 7.87
N VAL A 210 -22.39 -12.10 7.26
CA VAL A 210 -23.81 -12.35 6.99
C VAL A 210 -23.99 -13.58 6.12
N LEU A 211 -23.16 -13.75 5.08
CA LEU A 211 -23.17 -14.95 4.24
C LEU A 211 -22.75 -16.20 5.03
N ALA A 212 -21.78 -16.09 5.95
CA ALA A 212 -21.33 -17.19 6.80
C ALA A 212 -22.42 -17.71 7.74
N PHE A 213 -23.25 -16.83 8.30
CA PHE A 213 -24.34 -17.18 9.21
C PHE A 213 -25.64 -17.60 8.49
N ASN A 214 -25.75 -17.36 7.18
CA ASN A 214 -26.91 -17.74 6.37
C ASN A 214 -26.49 -18.73 5.26
N PRO A 215 -26.17 -19.99 5.61
CA PRO A 215 -25.68 -21.00 4.66
C PRO A 215 -26.72 -21.48 3.63
N SER A 216 -27.95 -20.93 3.63
CA SER A 216 -29.01 -21.24 2.68
C SER A 216 -28.89 -20.51 1.33
N HIS A 217 -27.84 -19.69 1.14
CA HIS A 217 -27.63 -18.95 -0.11
C HIS A 217 -26.81 -19.75 -1.14
N TRP A 218 -27.35 -19.85 -2.37
CA TRP A 218 -26.81 -20.52 -3.57
C TRP A 218 -25.34 -20.20 -3.93
N LEU A 219 -24.76 -19.12 -3.39
CA LEU A 219 -23.42 -18.62 -3.71
C LEU A 219 -22.25 -19.54 -3.31
N PHE A 220 -22.50 -20.59 -2.52
CA PHE A 220 -21.50 -21.56 -2.08
C PHE A 220 -21.82 -23.01 -2.49
N GLU A 221 -22.87 -23.23 -3.28
CA GLU A 221 -23.02 -24.52 -3.97
C GLU A 221 -21.89 -24.69 -5.00
N SER A 222 -21.50 -25.93 -5.31
CA SER A 222 -20.46 -26.23 -6.31
C SER A 222 -20.76 -25.60 -7.69
N SER A 223 -22.01 -25.22 -7.96
CA SER A 223 -22.45 -24.47 -9.14
C SER A 223 -21.92 -23.03 -9.21
N ALA A 224 -21.55 -22.42 -8.08
CA ALA A 224 -21.10 -21.03 -7.98
C ALA A 224 -19.58 -20.84 -8.14
N ILE A 225 -18.79 -21.91 -8.25
CA ILE A 225 -17.33 -21.86 -8.44
C ILE A 225 -16.96 -20.98 -9.65
N GLY A 226 -17.73 -21.07 -10.74
CA GLY A 226 -17.51 -20.25 -11.94
C GLY A 226 -17.68 -18.74 -11.67
N VAL A 227 -18.59 -18.35 -10.78
CA VAL A 227 -18.80 -16.94 -10.38
C VAL A 227 -17.59 -16.43 -9.60
N TRP A 228 -17.06 -17.23 -8.66
CA TRP A 228 -15.87 -16.89 -7.89
C TRP A 228 -14.61 -16.79 -8.77
N GLN A 229 -14.46 -17.69 -9.75
CA GLN A 229 -13.38 -17.61 -10.75
C GLN A 229 -13.51 -16.36 -11.62
N ALA A 230 -14.71 -16.04 -12.11
CA ALA A 230 -14.95 -14.83 -12.90
C ALA A 230 -14.65 -13.56 -12.09
N LEU A 231 -15.08 -13.50 -10.82
CA LEU A 231 -14.81 -12.40 -9.91
C LEU A 231 -13.31 -12.22 -9.66
N MET A 232 -12.59 -13.33 -9.45
CA MET A 232 -11.13 -13.35 -9.32
C MET A 232 -10.44 -12.78 -10.56
N MET A 233 -10.83 -13.23 -11.75
CA MET A 233 -10.25 -12.74 -13.00
C MET A 233 -10.53 -11.25 -13.21
N LEU A 234 -11.75 -10.80 -12.92
CA LEU A 234 -12.15 -9.41 -13.06
C LEU A 234 -11.38 -8.49 -12.10
N THR A 235 -11.29 -8.89 -10.83
CA THR A 235 -10.57 -8.11 -9.80
C THR A 235 -9.06 -8.09 -10.05
N ALA A 236 -8.46 -9.21 -10.47
CA ALA A 236 -7.06 -9.27 -10.86
C ALA A 236 -6.75 -8.37 -12.07
N ALA A 237 -7.62 -8.37 -13.09
CA ALA A 237 -7.50 -7.47 -14.24
C ALA A 237 -7.63 -6.00 -13.82
N GLY A 238 -8.56 -5.69 -12.92
CA GLY A 238 -8.72 -4.36 -12.33
C GLY A 238 -7.48 -3.87 -11.59
N ILE A 239 -6.90 -4.70 -10.72
CA ILE A 239 -5.65 -4.39 -10.02
C ILE A 239 -4.52 -4.15 -11.03
N ALA A 240 -4.38 -5.01 -12.04
CA ALA A 240 -3.36 -4.84 -13.07
C ALA A 240 -3.53 -3.54 -13.86
N PHE A 241 -4.77 -3.12 -14.13
CA PHE A 241 -5.06 -1.86 -14.81
C PHE A 241 -4.68 -0.65 -13.95
N GLU A 242 -5.10 -0.62 -12.68
CA GLU A 242 -4.77 0.45 -11.74
C GLU A 242 -3.25 0.60 -11.55
N VAL A 243 -2.55 -0.52 -11.35
CA VAL A 243 -1.08 -0.54 -11.21
C VAL A 243 -0.40 -0.04 -12.49
N ARG A 244 -0.89 -0.42 -13.68
CA ARG A 244 -0.37 0.07 -14.96
C ARG A 244 -0.59 1.56 -15.14
N GLY A 245 -1.76 2.06 -14.74
CA GLY A 245 -2.10 3.49 -14.80
C GLY A 245 -1.11 4.34 -14.02
N VAL A 246 -0.89 3.99 -12.75
CA VAL A 246 0.06 4.71 -11.89
C VAL A 246 1.50 4.57 -12.39
N ARG A 247 1.91 3.39 -12.86
CA ARG A 247 3.26 3.17 -13.42
C ARG A 247 3.50 4.00 -14.68
N LYS A 248 2.49 4.20 -15.53
CA LYS A 248 2.58 5.02 -16.74
C LYS A 248 2.75 6.50 -16.38
N THR A 249 1.93 7.02 -15.47
CA THR A 249 2.03 8.41 -14.97
C THR A 249 3.43 8.69 -14.44
N CYS A 250 3.96 7.78 -13.61
CA CYS A 250 5.26 8.00 -13.01
C CYS A 250 6.44 7.85 -13.98
N ARG A 251 6.32 7.02 -15.03
CA ARG A 251 7.32 6.98 -16.12
C ARG A 251 7.31 8.25 -16.97
N SER A 252 6.13 8.81 -17.26
CA SER A 252 6.05 10.05 -18.07
C SER A 252 6.73 11.24 -17.38
N LEU A 253 6.60 11.35 -16.06
CA LEU A 253 7.22 12.41 -15.27
C LEU A 253 8.73 12.24 -15.11
N GLU A 254 9.19 11.00 -14.95
CA GLU A 254 10.62 10.72 -14.96
C GLU A 254 11.25 11.09 -16.32
N THR A 255 10.49 10.98 -17.40
CA THR A 255 10.92 11.39 -18.75
C THR A 255 10.89 12.91 -18.88
N ALA A 256 9.84 13.59 -18.38
CA ALA A 256 9.74 15.06 -18.38
C ALA A 256 10.85 15.73 -17.54
N SER A 257 11.17 15.17 -16.37
CA SER A 257 12.28 15.64 -15.53
C SER A 257 13.64 15.49 -16.22
N LYS A 258 13.82 14.47 -17.07
CA LYS A 258 15.06 14.30 -17.85
C LYS A 258 15.17 15.26 -19.03
N MET A 259 14.08 15.87 -19.48
CA MET A 259 14.08 16.88 -20.57
C MET A 259 14.27 18.31 -20.07
N LEU A 260 14.02 18.57 -18.78
CA LEU A 260 14.24 19.88 -18.14
C LEU A 260 15.68 20.09 -17.62
N VAL A 261 16.57 19.09 -17.78
CA VAL A 261 17.99 19.11 -17.36
C VAL A 261 18.88 18.85 -18.56
#